data_AF-A0A4Q3J873-F1
#
_entry.id   AF-A0A4Q3J873-F1
#
_cell.length_a   1.000
_cell.length_b   1.000
_cell.length_c   1.000
_cell.angle_alpha   90.00
_cell.angle_beta   90.00
_cell.angle_gamma   90.00
#
_symmetry.space_group_name_H-M   'P 1'
#
loop_
_entity.id
_entity.type
_entity.pdbx_description
1 polymer ?
#
loop_
_entity_poly.entity_id
_entity_poly.type
_entity_poly.pdbx_seq_one_letter_code
_entity_poly.pdbx_strand_id
1 'polypeptide(L)'
;MPKPARVEPAPAKTPVPEEVDAPVSERKPARRATAETMATKQREISVSEFFTKNRHLLGFDNPAKALLTTVKEAVDNSLDACEE
;
A
#
# COMPACT_ATOMS: atom_id res chain seq x y z
N MET A 1 -14.17 -26.67 48.65
CA MET A 1 -14.10 -25.64 47.60
C MET A 1 -14.78 -26.18 46.35
N PRO A 2 -15.99 -25.71 46.02
CA PRO A 2 -16.75 -26.20 44.88
C PRO A 2 -16.20 -25.66 43.55
N LYS A 3 -16.19 -26.53 42.54
CA LYS A 3 -15.58 -26.37 41.21
C LYS A 3 -16.26 -25.27 40.37
N PRO A 4 -15.55 -24.60 39.44
CA PRO A 4 -16.17 -23.65 38.53
C PRO A 4 -17.03 -24.37 37.50
N ALA A 5 -18.32 -24.04 37.45
CA ALA A 5 -19.26 -24.53 36.45
C ALA A 5 -19.01 -23.83 35.11
N ARG A 6 -18.72 -24.64 34.09
CA ARG A 6 -18.67 -24.24 32.68
C ARG A 6 -20.09 -23.92 32.22
N VAL A 7 -20.35 -22.67 31.83
CA VAL A 7 -21.61 -22.24 31.23
C VAL A 7 -21.44 -22.26 29.71
N GLU A 8 -22.18 -23.12 29.03
CA GLU A 8 -22.28 -23.16 27.56
C GLU A 8 -23.25 -22.06 27.08
N PRO A 9 -23.02 -21.47 25.89
CA PRO A 9 -23.81 -20.33 25.43
C PRO A 9 -25.15 -20.80 24.81
N ALA A 10 -26.26 -20.23 25.31
CA ALA A 10 -27.59 -20.34 24.72
C ALA A 10 -27.71 -19.46 23.45
N PRO A 11 -28.54 -19.84 22.46
CA PRO A 11 -28.44 -19.35 21.09
C PRO A 11 -28.94 -17.91 20.94
N ALA A 12 -28.20 -17.13 20.16
CA ALA A 12 -28.47 -15.73 19.84
C ALA A 12 -29.84 -15.59 19.14
N LYS A 13 -30.79 -14.95 19.82
CA LYS A 13 -31.95 -14.35 19.19
C LYS A 13 -31.47 -13.09 18.47
N THR A 14 -31.44 -13.13 17.15
CA THR A 14 -31.27 -11.96 16.29
C THR A 14 -32.36 -10.92 16.59
N PRO A 15 -32.02 -9.70 17.02
CA PRO A 15 -32.97 -8.61 16.94
C PRO A 15 -32.91 -8.09 15.50
N VAL A 16 -34.03 -8.24 14.78
CA VAL A 16 -34.29 -7.53 13.53
C VAL A 16 -34.58 -6.09 13.92
N PRO A 17 -33.81 -5.07 13.51
CA PRO A 17 -34.21 -3.69 13.70
C PRO A 17 -35.08 -3.27 12.52
N GLU A 18 -36.22 -2.68 12.88
CA GLU A 18 -37.24 -2.08 12.03
C GLU A 18 -36.72 -1.31 10.82
N GLU A 19 -37.47 -1.47 9.74
CA GLU A 19 -37.44 -0.68 8.53
C GLU A 19 -37.76 0.79 8.86
N VAL A 20 -36.70 1.58 9.12
CA VAL A 20 -36.81 3.04 9.19
C VAL A 20 -36.81 3.58 7.77
N ASP A 21 -38.01 3.88 7.27
CA ASP A 21 -38.28 4.63 6.05
C ASP A 21 -37.76 6.08 6.22
N ALA A 22 -36.45 6.24 6.07
CA ALA A 22 -35.80 7.54 5.95
C ALA A 22 -35.51 7.78 4.47
N PRO A 23 -35.83 8.96 3.90
CA PRO A 23 -35.49 9.24 2.52
C PRO A 23 -33.97 9.18 2.41
N VAL A 24 -33.47 8.14 1.75
CA VAL A 24 -32.07 8.02 1.37
C VAL A 24 -31.81 9.18 0.43
N SER A 25 -31.31 10.29 0.99
CA SER A 25 -30.80 11.42 0.22
C SER A 25 -29.81 10.82 -0.76
N GLU A 26 -30.17 10.83 -2.04
CA GLU A 26 -29.34 10.39 -3.15
C GLU A 26 -28.05 11.22 -3.10
N ARG A 27 -27.06 10.73 -2.35
CA ARG A 27 -25.71 11.24 -2.43
C ARG A 27 -25.26 10.87 -3.82
N LYS A 28 -25.35 11.84 -4.73
CA LYS A 28 -24.80 11.76 -6.10
C LYS A 28 -23.47 11.03 -5.99
N PRO A 29 -23.26 9.93 -6.74
CA PRO A 29 -22.03 9.18 -6.63
C PRO A 29 -20.89 10.16 -6.87
N ALA A 30 -20.02 10.33 -5.87
CA ALA A 30 -18.82 11.13 -6.02
C ALA A 30 -18.13 10.60 -7.29
N ARG A 31 -17.93 11.47 -8.30
CA ARG A 31 -17.33 11.08 -9.57
C ARG A 31 -15.99 10.43 -9.27
N ARG A 32 -15.96 9.10 -9.29
CA ARG A 32 -14.73 8.33 -9.17
C ARG A 32 -13.90 8.66 -10.40
N ALA A 33 -12.61 8.93 -10.21
CA ALA A 33 -11.72 9.12 -11.35
C ALA A 33 -11.73 7.84 -12.18
N THR A 34 -12.05 7.95 -13.47
CA THR A 34 -11.96 6.84 -14.41
C THR A 34 -10.50 6.63 -14.81
N ALA A 35 -10.15 5.43 -15.29
CA ALA A 35 -8.80 5.13 -15.74
C ALA A 35 -8.31 6.13 -16.80
N GLU A 36 -9.19 6.53 -17.72
CA GLU A 36 -8.92 7.52 -18.76
C GLU A 36 -8.59 8.90 -18.16
N THR A 37 -9.35 9.34 -17.14
CA THR A 37 -9.07 10.61 -16.45
C THR A 37 -7.80 10.60 -15.59
N MET A 38 -7.32 9.43 -15.19
CA MET A 38 -6.03 9.28 -14.50
C MET A 38 -4.86 9.22 -15.49
N ALA A 39 -5.06 8.56 -16.64
CA ALA A 39 -4.06 8.45 -17.70
C ALA A 39 -3.66 9.83 -18.26
N THR A 40 -4.60 10.77 -18.43
CA THR A 40 -4.30 12.13 -18.90
C THR A 40 -3.37 12.93 -17.98
N LYS A 41 -3.20 12.50 -16.73
CA LYS A 41 -2.28 13.12 -15.75
C LYS A 41 -0.90 12.47 -15.75
N GLN A 42 -0.72 11.34 -16.44
CA GLN A 42 0.57 10.68 -16.54
C GLN A 42 1.51 11.51 -17.41
N ARG A 43 2.79 11.50 -17.04
CA ARG A 43 3.85 12.18 -17.79
C ARG A 43 4.88 11.14 -18.18
N GLU A 44 5.26 11.15 -19.45
CA GLU A 44 6.44 10.44 -19.90
C GLU A 44 7.68 11.10 -19.28
N ILE A 45 8.52 10.29 -18.65
CA ILE A 45 9.77 10.73 -18.04
C ILE A 45 10.87 9.79 -18.48
N SER A 46 12.05 10.34 -18.75
CA SER A 46 13.22 9.51 -18.97
C SER A 46 13.59 8.77 -17.68
N VAL A 47 14.11 7.54 -17.81
CA VAL A 47 14.62 6.75 -16.68
C VAL A 47 15.68 7.53 -15.90
N SER A 48 16.58 8.22 -16.59
CA SER A 48 17.60 9.07 -15.95
C SER A 48 16.98 10.25 -15.20
N GLU A 49 15.91 10.85 -15.75
CA GLU A 49 15.21 11.97 -15.11
C GLU A 49 14.45 11.51 -13.87
N PHE A 50 13.83 10.32 -13.92
CA PHE A 50 13.14 9.71 -12.79
C PHE A 50 14.06 9.57 -11.58
N PHE A 51 15.25 8.97 -11.77
CA PHE A 51 16.19 8.79 -10.66
C PHE A 51 16.87 10.07 -10.22
N THR A 52 17.11 11.01 -11.15
CA THR A 52 17.66 12.33 -10.78
C THR A 52 16.68 13.11 -9.89
N LYS A 53 15.38 13.06 -10.19
CA LYS A 53 14.34 13.68 -9.35
C LYS A 53 14.09 12.91 -8.05
N ASN A 54 14.31 11.60 -8.05
CA ASN A 54 13.99 10.72 -6.93
C ASN A 54 15.22 9.95 -6.42
N ARG A 55 16.32 10.67 -6.14
CA ARG A 55 17.60 10.06 -5.72
C ARG A 55 17.50 9.11 -4.51
N HIS A 56 16.55 9.38 -3.62
CA HIS A 56 16.34 8.58 -2.41
C HIS A 56 15.82 7.16 -2.71
N LEU A 57 15.12 6.94 -3.83
CA LEU A 57 14.62 5.61 -4.22
C LEU A 57 15.75 4.61 -4.49
N LEU A 58 16.92 5.11 -4.89
CA LEU A 58 18.14 4.31 -5.07
C LEU A 58 19.09 4.40 -3.86
N GLY A 59 18.71 5.11 -2.80
CA GLY A 59 19.57 5.31 -1.63
C GLY A 59 20.65 6.40 -1.76
N PHE A 60 20.59 7.27 -2.78
CA PHE A 60 21.55 8.36 -3.02
C PHE A 60 21.17 9.70 -2.38
N ASP A 61 20.51 9.67 -1.22
CA ASP A 61 20.07 10.86 -0.49
C ASP A 61 21.23 11.61 0.19
N ASN A 62 22.20 10.88 0.76
CA ASN A 62 23.37 11.41 1.44
C ASN A 62 24.67 10.80 0.90
N PRO A 63 25.80 11.53 0.89
CA PRO A 63 27.04 11.05 0.27
C PRO A 63 27.61 9.77 0.89
N ALA A 64 27.48 9.57 2.20
CA ALA A 64 28.01 8.40 2.88
C ALA A 64 27.23 7.12 2.50
N LYS A 65 25.90 7.18 2.54
CA LYS A 65 25.02 6.09 2.10
C LYS A 65 25.13 5.88 0.59
N ALA A 66 25.20 6.94 -0.20
CA ALA A 66 25.43 6.85 -1.64
C ALA A 66 26.70 6.07 -1.97
N LEU A 67 27.81 6.38 -1.29
CA LEU A 67 29.08 5.67 -1.49
C LEU A 67 28.95 4.20 -1.10
N LEU A 68 28.37 3.91 0.08
CA LEU A 68 28.16 2.55 0.55
C LEU A 68 27.27 1.73 -0.40
N THR A 69 26.14 2.30 -0.83
CA THR A 69 25.23 1.67 -1.79
C THR A 69 25.93 1.44 -3.12
N THR A 70 26.70 2.40 -3.63
CA THR A 70 27.43 2.23 -4.89
C THR A 70 28.41 1.06 -4.82
N VAL A 71 29.21 0.99 -3.76
CA VAL A 71 30.20 -0.08 -3.60
C VAL A 71 29.52 -1.44 -3.41
N LYS A 72 28.48 -1.49 -2.57
CA LYS A 72 27.73 -2.73 -2.32
C LYS A 72 27.17 -3.30 -3.62
N GLU A 73 26.41 -2.50 -4.38
CA GLU A 73 25.80 -2.97 -5.62
C GLU A 73 26.85 -3.31 -6.68
N ALA A 74 27.97 -2.58 -6.75
CA ALA A 74 29.06 -2.91 -7.68
C ALA A 74 29.71 -4.27 -7.35
N VAL A 75 29.92 -4.55 -6.07
CA VAL A 75 30.47 -5.84 -5.61
C VAL A 75 29.47 -6.97 -5.81
N ASP A 76 28.21 -6.79 -5.39
CA ASP A 76 27.15 -7.79 -5.53
C ASP A 76 26.95 -8.14 -7.02
N ASN A 77 26.85 -7.15 -7.91
CA ASN A 77 26.76 -7.38 -9.35
C ASN A 77 27.98 -8.12 -9.92
N SER A 78 29.17 -7.90 -9.37
CA SER A 78 30.38 -8.60 -9.82
C SER A 78 30.41 -10.06 -9.35
N LEU A 79 29.90 -10.33 -8.15
CA LEU A 79 29.79 -11.68 -7.61
C LEU A 79 28.72 -12.48 -8.35
N ASP A 80 27.54 -11.89 -8.58
CA ASP A 80 26.48 -12.49 -9.39
C ASP A 80 27.00 -12.85 -10.79
N ALA A 81 27.78 -11.96 -11.42
CA ALA A 81 28.38 -12.21 -12.73
C ALA A 81 29.47 -13.31 -12.73
N CYS A 82 30.00 -13.70 -11.56
CA CYS A 82 30.93 -14.83 -11.43
C CYS A 82 30.21 -16.16 -11.16
N GLU A 83 28.92 -16.11 -10.81
CA GLU A 83 28.07 -17.28 -10.56
C GLU A 83 27.29 -17.74 -11.80
N GLU A 84 27.27 -16.93 -12.87
CA GLU A 84 26.79 -17.28 -14.22
C GLU A 84 27.87 -17.95 -15.09
#